data_AF-W4K1X0-F1
#
_entry.id   AF-W4K1X0-F1
#
_cell.length_a   1.000
_cell.length_b   1.000
_cell.length_c   1.000
_cell.angle_alpha   90.00
_cell.angle_beta   90.00
_cell.angle_gamma   90.00
#
_symmetry.space_group_name_H-M   'P 1'
#
loop_
_entity.id
_entity.type
_entity.pdbx_description
1 polymer ?
#
loop_
_entity_poly.entity_id
_entity_poly.type
_entity_poly.pdbx_seq_one_letter_code
_entity_poly.pdbx_strand_id
1 'polypeptide(L)'
;MASPVLPKPLYVLTLTTLVFSIALFVLSMLDLGTVSFWLNVAGSLIVILQNATVIHLARRSRASSPEFFPPAASLANILFLGICAFVLLAGTAMTIFTAVFAANGEISWGTPTGLGTIIAQAVIAPVDAILVLITAAWCVRSRTVGAAAGYGRF
;
A
#
# COMPACT_ATOMS: atom_id res chain seq x y z
N MET A 1 -19.67 -6.44 19.56
CA MET A 1 -18.80 -6.22 18.38
C MET A 1 -17.86 -7.40 18.28
N ALA A 2 -17.89 -8.15 17.17
CA ALA A 2 -16.99 -9.29 16.98
C ALA A 2 -15.53 -8.78 16.92
N SER A 3 -14.66 -9.32 17.78
CA SER A 3 -13.22 -9.01 17.75
C SER A 3 -12.68 -9.32 16.35
N PRO A 4 -11.86 -8.44 15.74
CA PRO A 4 -11.25 -8.75 14.46
C PRO A 4 -10.40 -10.02 14.60
N VAL A 5 -10.62 -10.95 13.67
CA VAL A 5 -9.91 -12.23 13.56
C VAL A 5 -8.47 -12.03 13.04
N LEU A 6 -8.15 -10.84 12.55
CA LEU A 6 -6.80 -10.45 12.18
C LEU A 6 -5.91 -10.33 13.42
N PRO A 7 -4.68 -10.88 13.40
CA PRO A 7 -3.67 -10.58 14.40
C PRO A 7 -3.49 -9.07 14.54
N LYS A 8 -3.48 -8.56 15.79
CA LYS A 8 -3.43 -7.10 16.06
C LYS A 8 -2.36 -6.36 15.24
N PRO A 9 -1.12 -6.85 15.09
CA PRO A 9 -0.12 -6.17 14.28
C PRO A 9 -0.52 -6.03 12.81
N LEU A 10 -1.08 -7.09 12.22
CA LEU A 10 -1.54 -7.06 10.83
C LEU A 10 -2.74 -6.12 10.67
N TYR A 11 -3.68 -6.11 11.62
CA TYR A 11 -4.82 -5.19 11.60
C TYR A 11 -4.39 -3.71 11.64
N VAL A 12 -3.45 -3.37 12.53
CA VAL A 12 -2.92 -2.01 12.65
C VAL A 12 -2.18 -1.60 11.38
N LEU A 13 -1.35 -2.48 10.82
CA LEU A 13 -0.65 -2.23 9.55
C LEU A 13 -1.64 -2.01 8.41
N THR A 14 -2.61 -2.92 8.22
CA THR A 14 -3.62 -2.82 7.15
C THR A 14 -4.43 -1.53 7.26
N LEU A 15 -4.84 -1.11 8.46
CA LEU A 15 -5.54 0.16 8.64
C LEU A 15 -4.65 1.38 8.36
N THR A 16 -3.40 1.35 8.85
CA THR A 16 -2.47 2.46 8.64
C THR A 16 -2.15 2.62 7.16
N THR A 17 -1.81 1.54 6.47
CA THR A 17 -1.61 1.52 5.02
C THR A 17 -2.87 1.99 4.29
N LEU A 18 -4.07 1.53 4.67
CA LEU A 18 -5.31 1.98 4.03
C LEU A 18 -5.50 3.50 4.13
N VAL A 19 -5.24 4.10 5.30
CA VAL A 19 -5.36 5.56 5.49
C VAL A 19 -4.32 6.30 4.64
N PHE A 20 -3.07 5.83 4.63
CA PHE A 20 -2.00 6.44 3.84
C PHE A 20 -2.27 6.33 2.34
N SER A 21 -2.72 5.17 1.85
CA SER A 21 -3.08 4.99 0.45
C SER A 21 -4.28 5.84 0.04
N ILE A 22 -5.30 6.01 0.90
CA ILE A 22 -6.42 6.94 0.62
C ILE A 22 -5.92 8.37 0.52
N ALA A 23 -5.08 8.82 1.45
CA ALA A 23 -4.50 10.16 1.41
C ALA A 23 -3.66 10.38 0.14
N LEU A 24 -2.81 9.41 -0.21
CA LEU A 24 -2.00 9.44 -1.42
C LEU A 24 -2.88 9.49 -2.67
N PHE A 25 -3.91 8.64 -2.75
CA PHE A 25 -4.84 8.59 -3.87
C PHE A 25 -5.52 9.93 -4.10
N VAL A 26 -6.05 10.55 -3.04
CA VAL A 26 -6.71 11.86 -3.13
C VAL A 26 -5.72 12.92 -3.60
N LEU A 27 -4.51 12.97 -3.02
CA LEU A 27 -3.49 13.94 -3.41
C LEU A 27 -3.04 13.76 -4.87
N SER A 28 -2.86 12.52 -5.32
CA SER A 28 -2.48 12.22 -6.70
C SER A 28 -3.61 12.49 -7.70
N MET A 29 -4.88 12.35 -7.28
CA MET A 29 -6.05 12.69 -8.10
C MET A 29 -6.25 14.20 -8.29
N LEU A 30 -5.78 15.02 -7.34
CA LEU A 30 -5.76 16.48 -7.51
C LEU A 30 -4.74 16.93 -8.58
N ASP A 31 -3.94 15.99 -9.10
CA ASP A 31 -2.72 16.24 -9.85
C ASP A 31 -2.59 15.31 -11.07
N LEU A 32 -3.64 15.19 -11.89
CA LEU A 32 -3.68 14.26 -13.03
C LEU A 32 -2.77 14.65 -14.23
N GLY A 33 -2.02 15.74 -14.12
CA GLY A 33 -1.29 16.36 -15.23
C GLY A 33 0.01 15.69 -15.66
N THR A 34 0.59 14.77 -14.86
CA THR A 34 1.89 14.15 -15.18
C THR A 34 1.94 12.63 -14.97
N VAL A 35 2.78 11.95 -15.75
CA VAL A 35 2.95 10.47 -15.75
C VAL A 35 3.28 9.91 -14.35
N SER A 36 4.05 10.66 -13.56
CA SER A 36 4.42 10.37 -12.17
C SER A 36 3.19 10.14 -11.28
N PHE A 37 2.12 10.89 -11.54
CA PHE A 37 0.90 10.88 -10.74
C PHE A 37 -0.01 9.70 -11.07
N TRP A 38 0.00 9.21 -12.32
CA TRP A 38 -0.77 8.01 -12.70
C TRP A 38 -0.26 6.75 -12.00
N LEU A 39 1.05 6.65 -11.74
CA LEU A 39 1.62 5.54 -10.99
C LEU A 39 1.24 5.58 -9.51
N ASN A 40 1.26 6.77 -8.88
CA ASN A 40 0.81 6.92 -7.49
C ASN A 40 -0.70 6.70 -7.36
N VAL A 41 -1.52 7.20 -8.30
CA VAL A 41 -2.96 6.92 -8.37
C VAL A 41 -3.22 5.42 -8.50
N ALA A 42 -2.60 4.75 -9.47
CA ALA A 42 -2.80 3.33 -9.70
C ALA A 42 -2.32 2.49 -8.51
N GLY A 43 -1.09 2.75 -8.04
CA GLY A 43 -0.51 2.05 -6.89
C GLY A 43 -1.36 2.19 -5.64
N SER A 44 -1.74 3.42 -5.28
CA SER A 44 -2.57 3.68 -4.09
C SER A 44 -3.97 3.05 -4.22
N LEU A 45 -4.62 3.14 -5.38
CA LEU A 45 -5.94 2.50 -5.59
C LEU A 45 -5.87 0.99 -5.42
N ILE A 46 -4.85 0.35 -6.00
CA ILE A 46 -4.65 -1.09 -5.90
C ILE A 46 -4.41 -1.49 -4.43
N VAL A 47 -3.60 -0.73 -3.69
CA VAL A 47 -3.36 -0.97 -2.25
C VAL A 47 -4.62 -0.76 -1.41
N ILE A 48 -5.44 0.25 -1.73
CA ILE A 48 -6.76 0.47 -1.09
C ILE A 48 -7.65 -0.76 -1.28
N LEU A 49 -7.81 -1.22 -2.52
CA LEU A 49 -8.65 -2.37 -2.84
C LEU A 49 -8.16 -3.63 -2.13
N GLN A 50 -6.84 -3.81 -2.05
CA GLN A 50 -6.25 -4.96 -1.36
C GLN A 50 -6.51 -4.92 0.14
N ASN A 51 -6.23 -3.79 0.80
CA ASN A 51 -6.47 -3.63 2.23
C ASN A 51 -7.95 -3.74 2.58
N ALA A 52 -8.84 -3.15 1.76
CA ALA A 52 -10.28 -3.29 1.91
C ALA A 52 -10.74 -4.75 1.78
N THR A 53 -10.18 -5.49 0.83
CA THR A 53 -10.46 -6.92 0.64
C THR A 53 -10.01 -7.74 1.83
N VAL A 54 -8.80 -7.50 2.36
CA VAL A 54 -8.29 -8.18 3.56
C VAL A 54 -9.18 -7.92 4.77
N ILE A 55 -9.60 -6.67 5.00
CA ILE A 55 -10.52 -6.30 6.09
C ILE A 55 -11.87 -7.00 5.91
N HIS A 56 -12.42 -7.01 4.70
CA HIS A 56 -13.69 -7.67 4.39
C HIS A 56 -13.63 -9.18 4.64
N LEU A 57 -12.57 -9.85 4.19
CA LEU A 57 -12.34 -11.27 4.43
C LEU A 57 -12.14 -11.57 5.92
N ALA A 58 -11.42 -10.72 6.65
CA ALA A 58 -11.19 -10.88 8.08
C ALA A 58 -12.48 -10.75 8.90
N ARG A 59 -13.42 -9.90 8.48
CA ARG A 59 -14.76 -9.79 9.11
C ARG A 59 -15.63 -11.02 8.90
N ARG A 60 -15.41 -11.74 7.79
CA ARG A 60 -16.17 -12.96 7.43
C ARG A 60 -15.52 -14.24 7.94
N SER A 61 -14.24 -14.21 8.26
CA SER A 61 -13.53 -15.35 8.83
C SER A 61 -14.01 -15.62 10.26
N ARG A 62 -14.22 -16.90 10.58
CA ARG A 62 -14.40 -17.39 11.96
C ARG A 62 -13.15 -18.20 12.29
N ALA A 63 -12.05 -17.56 12.70
CA ALA A 63 -10.85 -18.32 13.03
C ALA A 63 -10.97 -18.97 14.40
N SER A 64 -10.58 -20.24 14.48
CA SER A 64 -10.35 -21.01 15.70
C SER A 64 -8.98 -20.71 16.33
N SER A 65 -8.07 -20.03 15.61
CA SER A 65 -6.70 -19.71 16.08
C SER A 65 -6.33 -18.25 15.74
N PRO A 66 -5.99 -17.41 16.73
CA PRO A 66 -5.77 -15.96 16.55
C PRO A 66 -4.43 -15.56 15.92
N GLU A 67 -3.55 -16.52 15.60
CA GLU A 67 -2.17 -16.25 15.17
C GLU A 67 -1.96 -16.30 13.65
N PHE A 68 -2.94 -16.80 12.88
CA PHE A 68 -2.77 -17.08 11.46
C PHE A 68 -3.99 -16.64 10.63
N PHE A 69 -3.74 -15.92 9.54
CA PHE A 69 -4.76 -15.55 8.56
C PHE A 69 -4.37 -16.08 7.18
N PRO A 70 -4.95 -17.22 6.74
CA PRO A 70 -4.53 -17.93 5.52
C PRO A 70 -4.47 -17.08 4.24
N PRO A 71 -5.44 -16.17 3.97
CA PRO A 71 -5.40 -15.34 2.76
C PRO A 71 -4.17 -14.42 2.69
N ALA A 72 -3.72 -13.88 3.83
CA ALA A 72 -2.55 -13.01 3.89
C ALA A 72 -1.23 -13.79 3.68
N ALA A 73 -1.17 -15.06 4.08
CA ALA A 73 0.01 -15.91 3.95
C ALA A 73 0.19 -16.54 2.54
N SER A 74 -0.73 -16.27 1.61
CA SER A 74 -0.64 -16.78 0.24
C SER A 74 0.54 -16.15 -0.52
N LEU A 75 1.25 -16.95 -1.32
CA LEU A 75 2.38 -16.47 -2.12
C LEU A 75 1.93 -15.39 -3.11
N ALA A 76 0.74 -15.54 -3.70
CA ALA A 76 0.13 -14.54 -4.57
C ALA A 76 -0.03 -13.19 -3.87
N ASN A 77 -0.52 -13.16 -2.61
CA ASN A 77 -0.63 -11.92 -1.85
C ASN A 77 0.74 -11.28 -1.59
N ILE A 78 1.75 -12.07 -1.21
CA ILE A 78 3.10 -11.57 -0.93
C ILE A 78 3.72 -10.95 -2.20
N LEU A 79 3.64 -11.64 -3.33
CA LEU A 79 4.13 -11.13 -4.62
C LEU A 79 3.38 -9.86 -5.03
N PHE A 80 2.06 -9.85 -4.84
CA PHE A 80 1.22 -8.70 -5.15
C PHE A 80 1.59 -7.47 -4.31
N LEU A 81 1.81 -7.63 -2.99
CA LEU A 81 2.28 -6.55 -2.14
C LEU A 81 3.66 -6.04 -2.59
N GLY A 82 4.57 -6.94 -2.98
CA GLY A 82 5.87 -6.57 -3.55
C GLY A 82 5.75 -5.72 -4.83
N ILE A 83 4.86 -6.09 -5.75
CA ILE A 83 4.56 -5.32 -6.97
C ILE A 83 3.98 -3.95 -6.61
N CYS A 84 3.05 -3.88 -5.65
CA CYS A 84 2.48 -2.61 -5.20
C CYS A 84 3.54 -1.68 -4.63
N ALA A 85 4.44 -2.19 -3.78
CA ALA A 85 5.56 -1.42 -3.26
C ALA A 85 6.49 -0.92 -4.37
N PHE A 86 6.78 -1.76 -5.37
CA PHE A 86 7.58 -1.35 -6.53
C PHE A 86 6.91 -0.21 -7.32
N VAL A 87 5.61 -0.31 -7.60
CA VAL A 87 4.87 0.75 -8.32
C VAL A 87 4.86 2.06 -7.53
N LEU A 88 4.66 2.01 -6.21
CA LEU A 88 4.70 3.20 -5.34
C LEU A 88 6.10 3.84 -5.31
N LEU A 89 7.17 3.03 -5.27
CA LEU A 89 8.55 3.54 -5.33
C LEU A 89 8.88 4.14 -6.70
N ALA A 90 8.43 3.51 -7.79
CA ALA A 90 8.58 4.06 -9.13
C ALA A 90 7.83 5.39 -9.29
N GLY A 91 6.59 5.47 -8.80
CA GLY A 91 5.80 6.70 -8.76
C GLY A 91 6.47 7.79 -7.90
N THR A 92 7.08 7.42 -6.77
CA THR A 92 7.87 8.32 -5.92
C THR A 92 9.07 8.88 -6.67
N ALA A 93 9.87 8.04 -7.31
CA ALA A 93 11.05 8.46 -8.08
C ALA A 93 10.67 9.44 -9.19
N MET A 94 9.58 9.15 -9.92
CA MET A 94 9.05 10.03 -10.95
C MET A 94 8.52 11.34 -10.36
N THR A 95 7.88 11.32 -9.19
CA THR A 95 7.39 12.52 -8.49
C THR A 95 8.56 13.44 -8.10
N ILE A 96 9.63 12.87 -7.54
CA ILE A 96 10.85 13.60 -7.18
C ILE A 96 11.51 14.20 -8.42
N PHE A 97 11.65 13.41 -9.49
CA PHE A 97 12.17 13.89 -10.76
C PHE A 97 11.35 15.10 -11.24
N THR A 98 10.03 14.97 -11.35
CA THR A 98 9.15 16.08 -11.74
C THR A 98 9.28 17.31 -10.84
N ALA A 99 9.43 17.12 -9.52
CA ALA A 99 9.61 18.22 -8.57
C ALA A 99 10.87 19.05 -8.87
N VAL A 100 11.98 18.41 -9.22
CA VAL A 100 13.24 19.08 -9.54
C VAL A 100 13.10 19.95 -10.79
N PHE A 101 12.49 19.43 -11.85
CA PHE A 101 12.29 20.20 -13.09
C PHE A 101 11.30 21.35 -12.93
N ALA A 102 10.24 21.15 -12.12
CA ALA A 102 9.30 22.22 -11.79
C ALA A 102 9.97 23.34 -10.98
N ALA A 103 10.82 22.99 -10.01
CA ALA A 103 11.55 23.95 -9.19
C ALA A 103 12.55 24.80 -10.00
N ASN A 104 13.13 24.22 -11.06
CA ASN A 104 14.03 24.94 -11.98
C ASN A 104 13.29 25.85 -12.96
N GLY A 105 11.95 25.90 -12.93
CA GLY A 105 11.15 26.69 -13.88
C GLY A 105 11.16 26.15 -15.31
N GLU A 106 11.74 24.97 -15.53
CA GLU A 106 11.81 24.30 -16.83
C GLU A 106 10.44 23.77 -17.26
N ILE A 107 9.53 23.57 -16.30
CA ILE A 107 8.18 23.12 -16.58
C ILE A 107 7.14 23.94 -15.82
N SER A 108 6.42 24.80 -16.54
CA SER A 108 5.24 25.52 -16.05
C SER A 108 3.99 24.74 -16.41
N TRP A 109 3.62 23.78 -15.57
CA TRP A 109 2.36 23.06 -15.75
C TRP A 109 1.20 24.00 -15.36
N GLY A 110 0.34 24.33 -16.33
CA GLY A 110 -0.87 25.15 -16.11
C GLY A 110 -1.97 24.44 -15.29
N THR A 111 -1.61 23.46 -14.47
CA THR A 111 -2.53 22.72 -13.59
C THR A 111 -2.56 23.34 -12.18
N PRO A 112 -3.62 23.11 -11.38
CA PRO A 112 -3.76 23.65 -10.01
C PRO A 112 -2.72 23.11 -9.01
N THR A 113 -1.79 22.29 -9.48
CA THR A 113 -0.82 21.56 -8.68
C THR A 113 0.20 22.50 -8.05
N GLY A 114 -0.02 22.85 -6.79
CA GLY A 114 0.98 23.56 -6.00
C GLY A 114 2.17 22.65 -5.64
N LEU A 115 3.35 23.22 -5.44
CA LEU A 115 4.52 22.50 -4.90
C LEU A 115 4.20 21.69 -3.63
N GLY A 116 3.21 22.14 -2.84
CA GLY A 116 2.75 21.43 -1.64
C GLY A 116 2.19 20.03 -1.90
N THR A 117 1.43 19.81 -2.99
CA THR A 117 0.88 18.47 -3.30
C THR A 117 2.00 17.54 -3.76
N ILE A 118 2.97 18.05 -4.51
CA ILE A 118 4.15 17.30 -4.96
C ILE A 118 4.99 16.86 -3.76
N ILE A 119 5.28 17.78 -2.83
CA ILE A 119 6.03 17.49 -1.60
C ILE A 119 5.28 16.46 -0.74
N ALA A 120 3.96 16.64 -0.55
CA ALA A 120 3.16 15.71 0.23
C ALA A 120 3.19 14.30 -0.37
N GLN A 121 3.06 14.17 -1.70
CA GLN A 121 3.16 12.88 -2.38
C GLN A 121 4.56 12.26 -2.26
N ALA A 122 5.62 13.06 -2.42
CA ALA A 122 7.00 12.61 -2.29
C ALA A 122 7.35 12.09 -0.87
N VAL A 123 6.59 12.51 0.15
CA VAL A 123 6.74 12.02 1.53
C VAL A 123 5.82 10.83 1.80
N ILE A 124 4.55 10.90 1.40
CA ILE A 124 3.55 9.88 1.72
C ILE A 124 3.79 8.59 0.92
N ALA A 125 4.11 8.68 -0.37
CA ALA A 125 4.32 7.52 -1.23
C ALA A 125 5.43 6.56 -0.75
N PRO A 126 6.64 7.02 -0.36
CA PRO A 126 7.66 6.12 0.16
C PRO A 126 7.28 5.54 1.53
N VAL A 127 6.58 6.31 2.38
CA VAL A 127 6.08 5.79 3.66
C VAL A 127 5.06 4.67 3.42
N ASP A 128 4.13 4.87 2.48
CA ASP A 128 3.14 3.85 2.12
C ASP A 128 3.81 2.60 1.54
N ALA A 129 4.80 2.77 0.67
CA ALA A 129 5.60 1.66 0.15
C ALA A 129 6.30 0.87 1.27
N ILE A 130 6.88 1.55 2.27
CA ILE A 130 7.49 0.91 3.44
C ILE A 130 6.44 0.13 4.24
N LEU A 131 5.25 0.69 4.48
CA LEU A 131 4.18 -0.01 5.19
C LEU A 131 3.71 -1.26 4.44
N VAL A 132 3.62 -1.20 3.11
CA VAL A 132 3.32 -2.34 2.24
C VAL A 132 4.41 -3.42 2.36
N LEU A 133 5.69 -3.04 2.36
CA LEU A 133 6.81 -3.97 2.53
C LEU A 133 6.83 -4.62 3.93
N ILE A 134 6.57 -3.85 4.98
CA ILE A 134 6.44 -4.38 6.35
C ILE A 134 5.29 -5.38 6.43
N THR A 135 4.16 -5.07 5.79
CA THR A 135 3.02 -5.99 5.67
C THR A 135 3.42 -7.27 4.94
N ALA A 136 4.14 -7.17 3.82
CA ALA A 136 4.64 -8.32 3.07
C ALA A 136 5.59 -9.19 3.91
N ALA A 137 6.52 -8.58 4.65
CA ALA A 137 7.43 -9.27 5.56
C ALA A 137 6.67 -9.99 6.69
N TRP A 138 5.64 -9.35 7.25
CA TRP A 138 4.76 -9.99 8.23
C TRP A 138 4.02 -11.19 7.62
N CYS A 139 3.50 -11.06 6.39
CA CYS A 139 2.86 -12.15 5.67
C CYS A 139 3.80 -13.33 5.42
N VAL A 140 5.06 -13.08 5.04
CA VAL A 140 6.12 -14.10 4.91
C VAL A 140 6.34 -14.82 6.24
N ARG A 141 6.48 -14.08 7.35
CA ARG A 141 6.60 -14.68 8.69
C ARG A 141 5.36 -15.50 9.07
N SER A 142 4.17 -15.03 8.75
CA SER A 142 2.93 -15.77 9.03
C SER A 142 2.85 -17.08 8.25
N ARG A 143 3.42 -17.11 7.03
CA ARG A 143 3.51 -18.32 6.21
C ARG A 143 4.44 -19.37 6.81
N THR A 144 5.59 -18.97 7.37
CA THR A 144 6.50 -19.93 8.03
C THR A 144 5.87 -20.55 9.28
N VAL A 145 5.14 -19.75 10.06
CA VAL A 145 4.36 -20.23 11.22
C VAL A 145 3.21 -21.13 10.77
N GLY A 146 2.48 -20.76 9.71
CA GLY A 146 1.40 -21.57 9.13
C GLY A 146 1.89 -22.92 8.59
N ALA A 147 3.08 -22.96 7.98
CA ALA A 147 3.69 -24.20 7.50
C ALA A 147 4.01 -25.18 8.64
N ALA A 148 4.47 -24.68 9.79
CA ALA A 148 4.67 -25.48 11.00
C ALA A 148 3.34 -26.07 11.54
N ALA A 149 2.22 -25.38 11.31
CA ALA A 149 0.87 -25.83 11.66
C ALA A 149 0.19 -26.66 10.55
N GLY A 150 0.89 -27.02 9.48
CA GLY A 150 0.37 -27.85 8.38
C GLY A 150 -0.34 -27.10 7.24
N TYR A 151 -0.41 -25.76 7.30
CA TYR A 151 -0.95 -24.93 6.22
C TYR A 151 0.09 -24.67 5.12
N GLY A 152 -0.28 -24.87 3.85
CA GLY A 152 0.58 -24.53 2.71
C GLY A 152 1.60 -25.61 2.32
N ARG A 153 1.39 -26.87 2.73
CA ARG A 153 2.03 -28.04 2.11
C ARG A 153 1.37 -28.32 0.75
N PHE A 154 1.69 -27.52 -0.24
CA PHE A 154 1.44 -27.80 -1.66
C PHE A 154 2.71 -27.49 -2.42
#